data_AF-A0A382D7Z5-F1
#
_entry.id   AF-A0A382D7Z5-F1
#
_cell.length_a   1.000
_cell.length_b   1.000
_cell.length_c   1.000
_cell.angle_alpha   90.00
_cell.angle_beta   90.00
_cell.angle_gamma   90.00
#
_symmetry.space_group_name_H-M   'P 1'
#
loop_
_entity.id
_entity.type
_entity.pdbx_description
1 polymer ?
#
loop_
_entity_poly.entity_id
_entity_poly.type
_entity_poly.pdbx_seq_one_letter_code
_entity_poly.pdbx_strand_id
1 'polypeptide(L)'
;VEAMLMPMGRATVYLLEAFVLLVLAKWAYTGLYRRVCLREELFDKGNVALAVSTAGYLFGITIALGGVLAGPSAGWQADLQGIGLYGVMTIAMMLVASWLCEKVLLPSFNNTKEVVEDQNLGTGFVEAGVHIANGLILFAIQQGSGPWWVGVAFWALAQAALLIVGLLYERATPHSIHDELERDNASVGLAFAGVLVGMGNIISLAMAGDFTGWRDGLITFGADVAFGLVILMIIKRLTDLVLAPGVSLAAQQTHETPRIGAGLLEAFGYVGGSMLVVWVF
;
A
#
# COMPACT_ATOMS: atom_id res chain seq x y z
N VAL A 1 -40.49 3.88 4.40
CA VAL A 1 -39.66 5.08 4.67
C VAL A 1 -38.90 4.90 5.99
N GLU A 2 -39.56 4.72 7.15
CA GLU A 2 -38.85 4.47 8.44
C GLU A 2 -37.91 3.25 8.43
N ALA A 3 -38.30 2.14 7.78
CA ALA A 3 -37.45 0.96 7.64
C ALA A 3 -36.16 1.18 6.81
N MET A 4 -36.13 2.21 5.97
CA MET A 4 -34.95 2.60 5.19
C MET A 4 -34.14 3.73 5.87
N LEU A 5 -34.81 4.62 6.62
CA LEU A 5 -34.16 5.74 7.30
C LEU A 5 -33.22 5.29 8.42
N MET A 6 -33.58 4.24 9.18
CA MET A 6 -32.73 3.72 10.27
C MET A 6 -31.39 3.14 9.77
N PRO A 7 -31.35 2.29 8.72
CA PRO A 7 -30.08 1.86 8.10
C PRO A 7 -29.25 3.02 7.53
N MET A 8 -29.88 3.99 6.84
CA MET A 8 -29.16 5.13 6.26
C MET A 8 -28.58 6.06 7.34
N GLY A 9 -29.29 6.25 8.45
CA GLY A 9 -28.79 7.02 9.60
C GLY A 9 -27.54 6.39 10.21
N ARG A 10 -27.55 5.06 10.42
CA ARG A 10 -26.38 4.33 10.94
C ARG A 10 -25.18 4.40 9.99
N ALA A 11 -25.41 4.15 8.70
CA ALA A 11 -24.36 4.28 7.69
C ALA A 11 -23.74 5.68 7.68
N THR A 12 -24.56 6.73 7.84
CA THR A 12 -24.06 8.11 7.95
C THR A 12 -23.13 8.29 9.15
N VAL A 13 -23.48 7.72 10.32
CA VAL A 13 -22.62 7.80 11.51
C VAL A 13 -21.30 7.06 11.29
N TYR A 14 -21.33 5.86 10.71
CA TYR A 14 -20.11 5.08 10.41
C TYR A 14 -19.19 5.83 9.44
N LEU A 15 -19.76 6.47 8.42
CA LEU A 15 -19.01 7.31 7.49
C LEU A 15 -18.40 8.52 8.18
N LEU A 16 -19.15 9.22 9.04
CA LEU A 16 -18.62 10.35 9.81
C LEU A 16 -17.45 9.93 10.70
N GLU A 17 -17.55 8.77 11.37
CA GLU A 17 -16.44 8.21 12.16
C GLU A 17 -15.21 7.90 11.29
N ALA A 18 -15.40 7.28 10.12
CA ALA A 18 -14.32 7.05 9.17
C ALA A 18 -13.66 8.35 8.71
N PHE A 19 -14.43 9.43 8.47
CA PHE A 19 -13.88 10.75 8.15
C PHE A 19 -13.09 11.35 9.31
N VAL A 20 -13.56 11.20 10.55
CA VAL A 20 -12.80 11.62 11.75
C VAL A 20 -11.47 10.89 11.82
N LEU A 21 -11.46 9.58 11.56
CA LEU A 21 -10.24 8.77 11.50
C LEU A 21 -9.31 9.22 10.37
N LEU A 22 -9.82 9.58 9.19
CA LEU A 22 -9.00 10.13 8.09
C LEU A 22 -8.38 11.49 8.46
N VAL A 23 -9.10 12.34 9.19
CA VAL A 23 -8.55 13.61 9.72
C VAL A 23 -7.44 13.34 10.73
N LEU A 24 -7.66 12.39 11.65
CA LEU A 24 -6.64 11.97 12.62
C LEU A 24 -5.41 11.38 11.92
N ALA A 25 -5.63 10.52 10.92
CA ALA A 25 -4.58 9.91 10.11
C ALA A 25 -3.75 10.97 9.39
N LYS A 26 -4.40 11.91 8.70
CA LYS A 26 -3.74 13.04 8.05
C LYS A 26 -2.84 13.78 9.03
N TRP A 27 -3.35 14.12 10.21
CA TRP A 27 -2.58 14.81 11.24
C TRP A 27 -1.40 13.96 11.73
N ALA A 28 -1.60 12.67 11.97
CA ALA A 28 -0.56 11.76 12.42
C ALA A 28 0.56 11.63 11.38
N TYR A 29 0.23 11.55 10.10
CA TYR A 29 1.21 11.46 9.03
C TYR A 29 1.95 12.78 8.78
N THR A 30 1.21 13.87 8.60
CA THR A 30 1.81 15.16 8.18
C THR A 30 2.40 15.94 9.36
N GLY A 31 1.71 15.97 10.50
CA GLY A 31 2.12 16.72 11.67
C GLY A 31 3.08 15.95 12.57
N LEU A 32 2.77 14.70 12.91
CA LEU A 32 3.59 13.91 13.83
C LEU A 32 4.77 13.23 13.14
N TYR A 33 4.51 12.49 12.06
CA TYR A 33 5.56 11.72 11.35
C TYR A 33 6.46 12.62 10.50
N ARG A 34 5.90 13.40 9.56
CA ARG A 34 6.66 14.28 8.66
C ARG A 34 7.06 15.62 9.26
N ARG A 35 6.28 16.14 10.23
CA ARG A 35 6.46 17.46 10.85
C ARG A 35 6.43 18.62 9.86
N VAL A 36 5.47 18.59 8.93
CA VAL A 36 5.30 19.62 7.89
C VAL A 36 3.92 20.25 7.93
N CYS A 37 3.83 21.50 7.43
CA CYS A 37 2.56 22.15 7.16
C CYS A 37 2.06 21.73 5.78
N LEU A 38 1.13 20.77 5.72
CA LEU A 38 0.62 20.25 4.44
C LEU A 38 0.08 21.34 3.52
N ARG A 39 -0.55 22.39 4.07
CA ARG A 39 -1.10 23.49 3.27
C ARG A 39 0.00 24.25 2.52
N GLU A 40 1.07 24.60 3.23
CA GLU A 40 2.21 25.33 2.65
C GLU A 40 2.87 24.50 1.55
N GLU A 41 3.17 23.23 1.86
CA GLU A 41 3.82 22.32 0.91
C GLU A 41 2.98 22.10 -0.36
N LEU A 42 1.68 21.86 -0.24
CA LEU A 42 0.82 21.56 -1.40
C LEU A 42 0.45 22.80 -2.21
N PHE A 43 0.08 23.90 -1.56
CA PHE A 43 -0.56 25.02 -2.25
C PHE A 43 0.38 26.22 -2.47
N ASP A 44 1.39 26.40 -1.63
CA ASP A 44 2.34 27.49 -1.79
C ASP A 44 3.59 27.01 -2.56
N LYS A 45 4.11 25.82 -2.23
CA LYS A 45 5.29 25.24 -2.89
C LYS A 45 4.96 24.32 -4.08
N GLY A 46 3.71 23.86 -4.19
CA GLY A 46 3.28 22.96 -5.27
C GLY A 46 3.92 21.57 -5.19
N ASN A 47 4.29 21.09 -4.00
CA ASN A 47 4.98 19.82 -3.81
C ASN A 47 4.10 18.62 -4.15
N VAL A 48 4.25 18.11 -5.38
CA VAL A 48 3.49 16.97 -5.90
C VAL A 48 3.92 15.67 -5.24
N ALA A 49 5.20 15.50 -4.90
CA ALA A 49 5.69 14.29 -4.24
C ALA A 49 5.01 14.07 -2.87
N LEU A 50 4.95 15.12 -2.04
CA LEU A 50 4.24 15.06 -0.76
C LEU A 50 2.74 14.84 -0.95
N ALA A 51 2.13 15.44 -1.99
CA ALA A 51 0.73 15.24 -2.31
C ALA A 51 0.44 13.77 -2.65
N VAL A 52 1.25 13.15 -3.50
CA VAL A 52 1.14 11.74 -3.89
C VAL A 52 1.34 10.82 -2.68
N SER A 53 2.39 11.04 -1.90
CA SER A 53 2.68 10.26 -0.70
C SER A 53 1.54 10.33 0.32
N THR A 54 1.06 11.55 0.63
CA THR A 54 -0.06 11.76 1.56
C THR A 54 -1.38 11.18 1.04
N ALA A 55 -1.65 11.32 -0.26
CA ALA A 55 -2.84 10.74 -0.89
C ALA A 55 -2.80 9.21 -0.85
N GLY A 56 -1.64 8.59 -1.15
CA GLY A 56 -1.45 7.15 -1.04
C GLY A 56 -1.64 6.63 0.38
N TYR A 57 -1.11 7.35 1.38
CA TYR A 57 -1.36 7.05 2.80
C TYR A 57 -2.84 7.07 3.16
N LEU A 58 -3.56 8.16 2.84
CA LEU A 58 -4.99 8.28 3.15
C LEU A 58 -5.84 7.29 2.35
N PHE A 59 -5.47 7.01 1.11
CA PHE A 59 -6.15 6.02 0.28
C PHE A 59 -5.95 4.60 0.82
N GLY A 60 -4.74 4.24 1.23
CA GLY A 60 -4.46 2.99 1.92
C GLY A 60 -5.29 2.82 3.20
N ILE A 61 -5.42 3.86 4.02
CA ILE A 61 -6.28 3.83 5.22
C ILE A 61 -7.74 3.66 4.84
N THR A 62 -8.20 4.35 3.80
CA THR A 62 -9.58 4.21 3.30
C THR A 62 -9.87 2.77 2.88
N ILE A 63 -8.93 2.13 2.16
CA ILE A 63 -9.03 0.71 1.79
C ILE A 63 -9.11 -0.15 3.06
N ALA A 64 -8.19 0.02 4.00
CA ALA A 64 -8.17 -0.77 5.24
C ALA A 64 -9.49 -0.64 6.03
N LEU A 65 -9.98 0.59 6.26
CA LEU A 65 -11.26 0.84 6.93
C LEU A 65 -12.45 0.18 6.22
N GLY A 66 -12.37 0.04 4.89
CA GLY A 66 -13.34 -0.72 4.11
C GLY A 66 -13.54 -2.14 4.62
N GLY A 67 -12.54 -2.77 5.23
CA GLY A 67 -12.61 -4.15 5.71
C GLY A 67 -13.53 -4.27 6.92
N VAL A 68 -13.41 -3.34 7.86
CA VAL A 68 -14.31 -3.27 9.03
C VAL A 68 -15.70 -2.83 8.62
N LEU A 69 -15.80 -1.87 7.69
CA LEU A 69 -17.09 -1.33 7.22
C LEU A 69 -17.90 -2.33 6.39
N ALA A 70 -17.23 -3.19 5.60
CA ALA A 70 -17.87 -4.21 4.77
C ALA A 70 -18.09 -5.54 5.52
N GLY A 71 -17.48 -5.70 6.70
CA GLY A 71 -17.63 -6.89 7.54
C GLY A 71 -19.05 -7.08 8.09
N PRO A 72 -19.36 -8.27 8.64
CA PRO A 72 -20.66 -8.54 9.24
C PRO A 72 -20.91 -7.63 10.45
N SER A 73 -22.07 -6.97 10.47
CA SER A 73 -22.47 -6.13 11.61
C SER A 73 -22.79 -6.98 12.84
N ALA A 74 -22.20 -6.60 13.98
CA ALA A 74 -22.50 -7.17 15.29
C ALA A 74 -23.46 -6.29 16.11
N GLY A 75 -24.01 -5.25 15.49
CA GLY A 75 -24.87 -4.25 16.11
C GLY A 75 -24.16 -2.90 16.26
N TRP A 76 -24.96 -1.83 16.25
CA TRP A 76 -24.42 -0.49 15.98
C TRP A 76 -23.34 0.02 16.94
N GLN A 77 -23.43 -0.33 18.22
CA GLN A 77 -22.41 0.07 19.21
C GLN A 77 -21.11 -0.70 19.02
N ALA A 78 -21.20 -2.00 18.71
CA ALA A 78 -20.05 -2.84 18.45
C ALA A 78 -19.36 -2.41 17.15
N ASP A 79 -20.14 -2.08 16.12
CA ASP A 79 -19.61 -1.57 14.84
C ASP A 79 -18.84 -0.26 15.05
N LEU A 80 -19.38 0.73 15.78
CA LEU A 80 -18.67 1.98 16.10
C LEU A 80 -17.36 1.71 16.88
N GLN A 81 -17.42 0.87 17.92
CA GLN A 81 -16.23 0.51 18.67
C GLN A 81 -15.19 -0.19 17.80
N GLY A 82 -15.62 -1.04 16.88
CA GLY A 82 -14.77 -1.72 15.92
C GLY A 82 -14.11 -0.74 14.95
N ILE A 83 -14.88 0.13 14.31
CA ILE A 83 -14.37 1.15 13.38
C ILE A 83 -13.33 2.04 14.09
N GLY A 84 -13.66 2.54 15.28
CA GLY A 84 -12.74 3.35 16.08
C GLY A 84 -11.45 2.62 16.44
N LEU A 85 -11.54 1.41 17.01
CA LEU A 85 -10.37 0.65 17.48
C LEU A 85 -9.48 0.20 16.31
N TYR A 86 -10.04 -0.47 15.31
CA TYR A 86 -9.30 -0.96 14.16
C TYR A 86 -8.81 0.19 13.27
N GLY A 87 -9.51 1.31 13.22
CA GLY A 87 -9.06 2.53 12.56
C GLY A 87 -7.81 3.13 13.21
N VAL A 88 -7.80 3.27 14.54
CA VAL A 88 -6.60 3.74 15.27
C VAL A 88 -5.43 2.76 15.11
N MET A 89 -5.69 1.45 15.19
CA MET A 89 -4.67 0.43 14.92
C MET A 89 -4.11 0.54 13.50
N THR A 90 -4.98 0.71 12.50
CA THR A 90 -4.59 0.91 11.09
C THR A 90 -3.66 2.11 10.95
N ILE A 91 -4.00 3.26 11.56
CA ILE A 91 -3.16 4.46 11.55
C ILE A 91 -1.77 4.15 12.13
N ALA A 92 -1.72 3.52 13.31
CA ALA A 92 -0.46 3.18 13.96
C ALA A 92 0.40 2.23 13.11
N MET A 93 -0.22 1.17 12.57
CA MET A 93 0.46 0.18 11.73
C MET A 93 0.96 0.81 10.42
N MET A 94 0.19 1.72 9.81
CA MET A 94 0.64 2.46 8.62
C MET A 94 1.86 3.34 8.91
N LEU A 95 1.93 4.01 10.07
CA LEU A 95 3.13 4.77 10.45
C LEU A 95 4.35 3.88 10.66
N VAL A 96 4.16 2.67 11.21
CA VAL A 96 5.24 1.68 11.30
C VAL A 96 5.67 1.21 9.92
N ALA A 97 4.74 0.99 8.98
CA ALA A 97 5.07 0.68 7.58
C ALA A 97 5.84 1.83 6.91
N SER A 98 5.49 3.10 7.16
CA SER A 98 6.27 4.25 6.69
C SER A 98 7.70 4.22 7.22
N TRP A 99 7.86 3.94 8.52
CA TRP A 99 9.17 3.82 9.15
C TRP A 99 10.00 2.66 8.58
N LEU A 100 9.38 1.50 8.33
CA LEU A 100 10.04 0.36 7.69
C LEU A 100 10.46 0.68 6.26
N CYS A 101 9.63 1.42 5.52
CA CYS A 101 9.97 1.89 4.18
C CYS A 101 11.23 2.76 4.22
N GLU A 102 11.28 3.76 5.11
CA GLU A 102 12.41 4.68 5.22
C GLU A 102 13.69 4.03 5.77
N LYS A 103 13.59 3.12 6.75
CA LYS A 103 14.78 2.58 7.44
C LYS A 103 15.28 1.25 6.92
N VAL A 104 14.42 0.48 6.25
CA VAL A 104 14.74 -0.89 5.84
C VAL A 104 14.60 -1.08 4.34
N LEU A 105 13.53 -0.56 3.73
CA LEU A 105 13.32 -0.71 2.29
C LEU A 105 14.21 0.25 1.48
N LEU A 106 14.35 1.50 1.94
CA LEU A 106 15.11 2.57 1.29
C LEU A 106 16.19 3.17 2.22
N PRO A 107 17.16 2.38 2.71
CA PRO A 107 18.11 2.84 3.74
C PRO A 107 19.15 3.87 3.25
N SER A 108 19.31 4.05 1.93
CA SER A 108 20.39 4.87 1.34
C SER A 108 20.18 6.38 1.49
N PHE A 109 18.93 6.84 1.61
CA PHE A 109 18.58 8.24 1.68
C PHE A 109 17.49 8.49 2.72
N ASN A 110 17.22 9.77 3.02
CA ASN A 110 16.16 10.14 3.95
C ASN A 110 14.87 10.44 3.19
N ASN A 111 13.91 9.53 3.22
CA ASN A 111 12.65 9.73 2.49
C ASN A 111 11.91 11.02 2.85
N THR A 112 11.96 11.48 4.10
CA THR A 112 11.32 12.75 4.48
C THR A 112 11.99 13.91 3.78
N LYS A 113 13.32 13.92 3.72
CA LYS A 113 14.06 14.93 2.95
C LYS A 113 13.72 14.86 1.46
N GLU A 114 13.76 13.65 0.88
CA GLU A 114 13.46 13.42 -0.53
C GLU A 114 12.07 13.94 -0.92
N VAL A 115 11.05 13.60 -0.13
CA VAL A 115 9.66 13.96 -0.45
C VAL A 115 9.33 15.42 -0.14
N VAL A 116 9.88 15.98 0.95
CA VAL A 116 9.52 17.32 1.42
C VAL A 116 10.42 18.40 0.81
N GLU A 117 11.74 18.21 0.86
CA GLU A 117 12.71 19.22 0.44
C GLU A 117 13.02 19.09 -1.05
N ASP A 118 13.36 17.89 -1.49
CA ASP A 118 13.78 17.63 -2.89
C ASP A 118 12.58 17.43 -3.84
N GLN A 119 11.36 17.32 -3.28
CA GLN A 119 10.10 17.08 -4.01
C GLN A 119 10.17 15.87 -4.96
N ASN A 120 10.89 14.83 -4.52
CA ASN A 120 11.16 13.61 -5.26
C ASN A 120 9.89 12.79 -5.47
N LEU A 121 9.34 12.88 -6.68
CA LEU A 121 8.11 12.18 -7.04
C LEU A 121 8.28 10.65 -7.07
N GLY A 122 9.48 10.16 -7.38
CA GLY A 122 9.80 8.72 -7.34
C GLY A 122 9.61 8.15 -5.94
N THR A 123 10.24 8.78 -4.94
CA THR A 123 10.07 8.39 -3.53
C THR A 123 8.62 8.54 -3.09
N GLY A 124 7.94 9.62 -3.51
CA GLY A 124 6.51 9.82 -3.25
C GLY A 124 5.63 8.67 -3.76
N PHE A 125 5.90 8.13 -4.96
CA PHE A 125 5.19 6.96 -5.48
C PHE A 125 5.47 5.70 -4.68
N VAL A 126 6.73 5.43 -4.32
CA VAL A 126 7.09 4.23 -3.53
C VAL A 126 6.34 4.23 -2.20
N GLU A 127 6.32 5.37 -1.51
CA GLU A 127 5.57 5.50 -0.27
C GLU A 127 4.07 5.32 -0.46
N ALA A 128 3.48 5.90 -1.51
CA ALA A 128 2.08 5.65 -1.84
C ALA A 128 1.82 4.16 -2.07
N GLY A 129 2.71 3.47 -2.79
CA GLY A 129 2.63 2.03 -3.04
C GLY A 129 2.67 1.19 -1.76
N VAL A 130 3.58 1.51 -0.82
CA VAL A 130 3.66 0.84 0.49
C VAL A 130 2.35 0.98 1.26
N HIS A 131 1.76 2.17 1.31
CA HIS A 131 0.51 2.38 2.05
C HIS A 131 -0.70 1.72 1.38
N ILE A 132 -0.77 1.72 0.05
CA ILE A 132 -1.84 1.04 -0.69
C ILE A 132 -1.73 -0.47 -0.48
N ALA A 133 -0.53 -1.04 -0.58
CA ALA A 133 -0.26 -2.46 -0.29
C ALA A 133 -0.72 -2.83 1.13
N ASN A 134 -0.34 -2.02 2.12
CA ASN A 134 -0.77 -2.19 3.50
C ASN A 134 -2.29 -2.03 3.68
N GLY A 135 -2.91 -1.12 2.93
CA GLY A 135 -4.36 -0.96 2.90
C GLY A 135 -5.08 -2.24 2.50
N LEU A 136 -4.64 -2.87 1.40
CA LEU A 136 -5.19 -4.13 0.90
C LEU A 136 -5.00 -5.28 1.90
N ILE A 137 -3.80 -5.39 2.48
CA ILE A 137 -3.48 -6.38 3.51
C ILE A 137 -4.40 -6.23 4.73
N LEU A 138 -4.51 -5.01 5.27
CA LEU A 138 -5.33 -4.73 6.44
C LEU A 138 -6.83 -4.90 6.15
N PHE A 139 -7.28 -4.56 4.96
CA PHE A 139 -8.65 -4.80 4.50
C PHE A 139 -9.02 -6.29 4.57
N ALA A 140 -8.13 -7.19 4.14
CA ALA A 140 -8.35 -8.63 4.22
C ALA A 140 -8.35 -9.13 5.68
N ILE A 141 -7.34 -8.73 6.47
CA ILE A 141 -7.23 -9.12 7.89
C ILE A 141 -8.47 -8.70 8.68
N GLN A 142 -8.99 -7.49 8.44
CA GLN A 142 -10.09 -6.91 9.21
C GLN A 142 -11.47 -7.48 8.84
N GLN A 143 -11.60 -8.11 7.67
CA GLN A 143 -12.82 -8.85 7.30
C GLN A 143 -12.90 -10.23 7.96
N GLY A 144 -11.75 -10.83 8.27
CA GLY A 144 -11.68 -12.12 8.94
C GLY A 144 -12.01 -12.02 10.43
N SER A 145 -12.55 -13.09 11.01
CA SER A 145 -12.69 -13.19 12.46
C SER A 145 -11.46 -13.84 13.11
N GLY A 146 -11.09 -13.33 14.29
CA GLY A 146 -9.98 -13.84 15.07
C GLY A 146 -9.52 -12.85 16.13
N PRO A 147 -8.61 -13.27 17.04
CA PRO A 147 -8.03 -12.35 18.00
C PRO A 147 -7.21 -11.25 17.31
N TRP A 148 -7.38 -9.98 17.72
CA TRP A 148 -6.72 -8.82 17.10
C TRP A 148 -5.19 -8.96 16.97
N TRP A 149 -4.54 -9.61 17.94
CA TRP A 149 -3.10 -9.80 17.96
C TRP A 149 -2.59 -10.79 16.90
N VAL A 150 -3.45 -11.71 16.45
CA VAL A 150 -3.16 -12.61 15.31
C VAL A 150 -3.06 -11.79 14.03
N GLY A 151 -4.00 -10.86 13.82
CA GLY A 151 -3.96 -9.94 12.68
C GLY A 151 -2.68 -9.09 12.67
N VAL A 152 -2.24 -8.59 13.84
CA VAL A 152 -0.96 -7.87 13.97
C VAL A 152 0.24 -8.76 13.62
N ALA A 153 0.25 -10.02 14.06
CA ALA A 153 1.33 -10.96 13.76
C ALA A 153 1.43 -11.26 12.26
N PHE A 154 0.30 -11.55 11.61
CA PHE A 154 0.27 -11.80 10.17
C PHE A 154 0.61 -10.53 9.37
N TRP A 155 0.15 -9.35 9.80
CA TRP A 155 0.57 -8.09 9.20
C TRP A 155 2.09 -7.88 9.28
N ALA A 156 2.72 -8.24 10.40
CA ALA A 156 4.18 -8.17 10.54
C ALA A 156 4.90 -9.14 9.58
N LEU A 157 4.35 -10.35 9.37
CA LEU A 157 4.85 -11.28 8.35
C LEU A 157 4.69 -10.70 6.94
N ALA A 158 3.57 -10.01 6.66
CA ALA A 158 3.36 -9.32 5.39
C ALA A 158 4.37 -8.20 5.17
N GLN A 159 4.76 -7.44 6.22
CA GLN A 159 5.84 -6.45 6.10
C GLN A 159 7.15 -7.12 5.71
N ALA A 160 7.50 -8.24 6.32
CA ALA A 160 8.69 -8.99 5.95
C ALA A 160 8.64 -9.45 4.48
N ALA A 161 7.49 -9.92 3.99
CA ALA A 161 7.30 -10.29 2.59
C ALA A 161 7.43 -9.08 1.63
N LEU A 162 6.90 -7.91 1.99
CA LEU A 162 7.06 -6.67 1.21
C LEU A 162 8.52 -6.20 1.16
N LEU A 163 9.27 -6.34 2.25
CA LEU A 163 10.71 -6.04 2.27
C LEU A 163 11.50 -7.03 1.40
N ILE A 164 11.14 -8.32 1.45
CA ILE A 164 11.77 -9.36 0.62
C ILE A 164 11.51 -9.11 -0.87
N VAL A 165 10.26 -8.82 -1.27
CA VAL A 165 9.98 -8.53 -2.69
C VAL A 165 10.71 -7.28 -3.15
N GLY A 166 10.88 -6.28 -2.27
CA GLY A 166 11.69 -5.10 -2.53
C GLY A 166 13.15 -5.43 -2.85
N LEU A 167 13.79 -6.21 -1.98
CA LEU A 167 15.17 -6.66 -2.18
C LEU A 167 15.32 -7.52 -3.44
N LEU A 168 14.37 -8.41 -3.70
CA LEU A 168 14.38 -9.25 -4.90
C LEU A 168 14.19 -8.42 -6.16
N TYR A 169 13.33 -7.41 -6.13
CA TYR A 169 13.12 -6.51 -7.26
C TYR A 169 14.37 -5.66 -7.52
N GLU A 170 15.00 -5.09 -6.49
CA GLU A 170 16.31 -4.41 -6.60
C GLU A 170 17.35 -5.31 -7.28
N ARG A 171 17.48 -6.55 -6.80
CA ARG A 171 18.45 -7.52 -7.35
C ARG A 171 18.11 -7.99 -8.77
N ALA A 172 16.84 -8.07 -9.11
CA ALA A 172 16.37 -8.52 -10.43
C ALA A 172 16.44 -7.42 -11.49
N THR A 173 16.59 -6.16 -11.08
CA THR A 173 16.61 -5.01 -11.98
C THR A 173 18.06 -4.74 -12.42
N PRO A 174 18.32 -4.38 -13.70
CA PRO A 174 19.68 -4.13 -14.17
C PRO A 174 20.36 -2.89 -13.57
N HIS A 175 19.60 -2.06 -12.87
CA HIS A 175 20.02 -0.79 -12.31
C HIS A 175 19.63 -0.74 -10.82
N SER A 176 20.35 0.07 -10.04
CA SER A 176 20.04 0.34 -8.64
C SER A 176 18.80 1.22 -8.54
N ILE A 177 17.74 0.73 -7.91
CA ILE A 177 16.54 1.52 -7.60
C ILE A 177 16.91 2.66 -6.66
N HIS A 178 17.82 2.42 -5.72
CA HIS A 178 18.25 3.46 -4.78
C HIS A 178 18.91 4.63 -5.52
N ASP A 179 19.83 4.34 -6.44
CA ASP A 179 20.56 5.37 -7.19
C ASP A 179 19.60 6.14 -8.11
N GLU A 180 18.61 5.45 -8.70
CA GLU A 180 17.60 6.08 -9.55
C GLU A 180 16.63 6.94 -8.74
N LEU A 181 16.23 6.49 -7.54
CA LEU A 181 15.39 7.27 -6.64
C LEU A 181 16.14 8.50 -6.12
N GLU A 182 17.41 8.41 -5.74
CA GLU A 182 18.24 9.56 -5.32
C GLU A 182 18.43 10.60 -6.45
N ARG A 183 18.17 10.20 -7.71
CA ARG A 183 18.16 11.08 -8.89
C ARG A 183 16.76 11.55 -9.30
N ASP A 184 15.80 11.49 -8.38
CA ASP A 184 14.40 11.89 -8.58
C ASP A 184 13.66 11.12 -9.68
N ASN A 185 14.05 9.87 -9.94
CA ASN A 185 13.45 9.10 -11.03
C ASN A 185 12.03 8.62 -10.68
N ALA A 186 11.05 9.45 -11.05
CA ALA A 186 9.63 9.17 -10.93
C ALA A 186 9.19 7.88 -11.64
N SER A 187 9.85 7.52 -12.74
CA SER A 187 9.50 6.34 -13.53
C SER A 187 9.84 5.04 -12.79
N VAL A 188 11.04 4.96 -12.20
CA VAL A 188 11.48 3.81 -11.42
C VAL A 188 10.67 3.70 -10.13
N GLY A 189 10.45 4.83 -9.43
CA GLY A 189 9.62 4.85 -8.22
C GLY A 189 8.18 4.38 -8.48
N LEU A 190 7.58 4.76 -9.61
CA LEU A 190 6.24 4.32 -9.98
C LEU A 190 6.17 2.82 -10.29
N ALA A 191 7.14 2.29 -11.05
CA ALA A 191 7.23 0.84 -11.32
C ALA A 191 7.38 0.05 -10.00
N PHE A 192 8.26 0.52 -9.13
CA PHE A 192 8.51 -0.12 -7.85
C PHE A 192 7.29 -0.08 -6.92
N ALA A 193 6.57 1.04 -6.89
CA ALA A 193 5.29 1.15 -6.19
C ALA A 193 4.28 0.09 -6.69
N GLY A 194 4.21 -0.14 -8.00
CA GLY A 194 3.36 -1.17 -8.59
C GLY A 194 3.71 -2.59 -8.14
N VAL A 195 5.00 -2.92 -8.01
CA VAL A 195 5.45 -4.21 -7.44
C VAL A 195 4.93 -4.39 -6.02
N LEU A 196 5.10 -3.37 -5.17
CA LEU A 196 4.68 -3.42 -3.77
C LEU A 196 3.17 -3.57 -3.64
N VAL A 197 2.39 -2.81 -4.42
CA VAL A 197 0.93 -2.93 -4.46
C VAL A 197 0.50 -4.31 -4.97
N GLY A 198 1.12 -4.80 -6.05
CA GLY A 198 0.82 -6.11 -6.61
C GLY A 198 1.09 -7.23 -5.62
N MET A 199 2.22 -7.18 -4.92
CA MET A 199 2.54 -8.14 -3.86
C MET A 199 1.58 -8.02 -2.67
N GLY A 200 1.27 -6.79 -2.24
CA GLY A 200 0.30 -6.55 -1.16
C GLY A 200 -1.07 -7.12 -1.48
N ASN A 201 -1.52 -6.99 -2.73
CA ASN A 201 -2.77 -7.58 -3.19
C ASN A 201 -2.74 -9.13 -3.14
N ILE A 202 -1.66 -9.76 -3.59
CA ILE A 202 -1.51 -11.23 -3.51
C ILE A 202 -1.45 -11.70 -2.06
N ILE A 203 -0.71 -11.00 -1.20
CA ILE A 203 -0.66 -11.31 0.24
C ILE A 203 -2.05 -11.19 0.88
N SER A 204 -2.87 -10.23 0.44
CA SER A 204 -4.22 -10.05 0.96
C SER A 204 -5.12 -11.29 0.74
N LEU A 205 -4.90 -12.05 -0.34
CA LEU A 205 -5.60 -13.32 -0.59
C LEU A 205 -5.34 -14.33 0.53
N ALA A 206 -4.07 -14.44 0.95
CA ALA A 206 -3.64 -15.38 1.99
C ALA A 206 -4.19 -15.06 3.39
N MET A 207 -4.66 -13.82 3.56
CA MET A 207 -5.13 -13.26 4.84
C MET A 207 -6.64 -13.06 4.86
N ALA A 208 -7.33 -13.42 3.77
CA ALA A 208 -8.77 -13.36 3.68
C ALA A 208 -9.40 -14.54 4.45
N GLY A 209 -10.51 -14.26 5.14
CA GLY A 209 -11.28 -15.27 5.86
C GLY A 209 -10.89 -15.43 7.34
N ASP A 210 -11.54 -16.39 7.99
CA ASP A 210 -11.45 -16.58 9.44
C ASP A 210 -10.15 -17.27 9.86
N PHE A 211 -9.60 -16.88 11.01
CA PHE A 211 -8.45 -17.55 11.60
C PHE A 211 -8.84 -18.91 12.17
N THR A 212 -8.39 -19.98 11.51
CA THR A 212 -8.65 -21.37 11.93
C THR A 212 -7.52 -21.98 12.76
N GLY A 213 -6.27 -21.54 12.57
CA GLY A 213 -5.13 -22.01 13.33
C GLY A 213 -3.77 -21.59 12.76
N TRP A 214 -2.75 -21.59 13.61
CA TRP A 214 -1.39 -21.13 13.25
C TRP A 214 -0.75 -21.96 12.14
N ARG A 215 -0.88 -23.28 12.20
CA ARG A 215 -0.27 -24.17 11.21
C ARG A 215 -0.83 -23.90 9.82
N ASP A 216 -2.14 -23.90 9.70
CA ASP A 216 -2.81 -23.74 8.40
C ASP A 216 -2.60 -22.32 7.87
N GLY A 217 -2.75 -21.30 8.72
CA GLY A 217 -2.51 -19.91 8.34
C GLY A 217 -1.07 -19.64 7.88
N LEU A 218 -0.05 -20.19 8.56
CA LEU A 218 1.35 -20.02 8.14
C LEU A 218 1.67 -20.78 6.84
N ILE A 219 1.08 -21.96 6.64
CA ILE A 219 1.25 -22.72 5.39
C ILE A 219 0.62 -21.96 4.22
N THR A 220 -0.62 -21.49 4.35
CA THR A 220 -1.31 -20.69 3.32
C THR A 220 -0.54 -19.42 3.03
N PHE A 221 -0.20 -18.63 4.07
CA PHE A 221 0.59 -17.41 3.91
C PHE A 221 1.93 -17.66 3.20
N GLY A 222 2.67 -18.69 3.60
CA GLY A 222 3.94 -19.03 2.97
C GLY A 222 3.79 -19.48 1.51
N ALA A 223 2.76 -20.27 1.21
CA ALA A 223 2.47 -20.73 -0.15
C ALA A 223 2.09 -19.58 -1.08
N ASP A 224 1.21 -18.67 -0.63
CA ASP A 224 0.75 -17.53 -1.42
C ASP A 224 1.85 -16.48 -1.61
N VAL A 225 2.69 -16.24 -0.59
CA VAL A 225 3.89 -15.40 -0.75
C VAL A 225 4.84 -16.01 -1.77
N ALA A 226 5.14 -17.30 -1.69
CA ALA A 226 6.04 -17.97 -2.63
C ALA A 226 5.47 -17.94 -4.06
N PHE A 227 4.18 -18.21 -4.22
CA PHE A 227 3.48 -18.09 -5.48
C PHE A 227 3.51 -16.66 -6.01
N GLY A 228 3.24 -15.67 -5.14
CA GLY A 228 3.30 -14.24 -5.43
C GLY A 228 4.65 -13.80 -6.00
N LEU A 229 5.75 -14.21 -5.37
CA LEU A 229 7.10 -13.92 -5.84
C LEU A 229 7.33 -14.48 -7.26
N VAL A 230 6.91 -15.72 -7.52
CA VAL A 230 7.08 -16.35 -8.84
C VAL A 230 6.18 -15.68 -9.89
N ILE A 231 4.90 -15.47 -9.58
CA ILE A 231 3.95 -14.95 -10.55
C ILE A 231 4.23 -13.49 -10.91
N LEU A 232 4.74 -12.67 -9.98
CA LEU A 232 5.15 -11.29 -10.29
C LEU A 232 6.32 -11.27 -11.28
N MET A 233 7.26 -12.21 -11.21
CA MET A 233 8.34 -12.32 -12.22
C MET A 233 7.77 -12.67 -13.61
N ILE A 234 6.76 -13.54 -13.66
CA ILE A 234 6.06 -13.89 -14.90
C ILE A 234 5.28 -12.68 -15.44
N ILE A 235 4.55 -11.97 -14.57
CA ILE A 235 3.80 -10.76 -14.90
C ILE A 235 4.72 -9.69 -15.49
N LYS A 236 5.93 -9.50 -14.94
CA LYS A 236 6.93 -8.58 -15.51
C LYS A 236 7.20 -8.91 -16.98
N ARG A 237 7.50 -10.18 -17.27
CA ARG A 237 7.81 -10.66 -18.62
C ARG A 237 6.62 -10.51 -19.57
N LEU A 238 5.42 -10.83 -19.11
CA LEU A 238 4.19 -10.65 -19.88
C LEU A 238 3.92 -9.17 -20.16
N THR A 239 4.18 -8.30 -19.18
CA THR A 239 4.00 -6.85 -19.32
C THR A 239 4.91 -6.29 -20.40
N ASP A 240 6.20 -6.62 -20.38
CA ASP A 240 7.14 -6.25 -21.45
C ASP A 240 6.70 -6.77 -22.82
N LEU A 241 6.27 -8.04 -22.88
CA LEU A 241 5.90 -8.68 -24.14
C LEU A 241 4.60 -8.11 -24.75
N VAL A 242 3.59 -7.88 -23.91
CA VAL A 242 2.23 -7.54 -24.36
C VAL A 242 2.04 -6.03 -24.46
N LEU A 243 2.51 -5.26 -23.48
CA LEU A 243 2.24 -3.82 -23.41
C LEU A 243 3.35 -2.97 -24.05
N ALA A 244 4.57 -3.50 -24.18
CA ALA A 244 5.70 -2.79 -24.76
C ALA A 244 6.46 -3.62 -25.82
N PRO A 245 5.78 -4.18 -26.85
CA PRO A 245 6.43 -5.05 -27.82
C PRO A 245 7.57 -4.32 -28.54
N GLY A 246 8.77 -4.90 -28.48
CA GLY A 246 9.97 -4.38 -29.14
C GLY A 246 10.72 -3.29 -28.38
N VAL A 247 10.28 -2.91 -27.16
CA VAL A 247 10.95 -1.91 -26.32
C VAL A 247 11.10 -2.45 -24.90
N SER A 248 12.27 -2.26 -24.29
CA SER A 248 12.48 -2.60 -22.87
C SER A 248 11.95 -1.48 -21.97
N LEU A 249 10.93 -1.77 -21.14
CA LEU A 249 10.41 -0.81 -20.16
C LEU A 249 11.50 -0.35 -19.20
N ALA A 250 12.28 -1.29 -18.66
CA ALA A 250 13.40 -0.99 -17.75
C ALA A 250 14.43 -0.04 -18.37
N ALA A 251 14.75 -0.17 -19.67
CA ALA A 251 15.67 0.73 -20.35
C ALA A 251 15.07 2.14 -20.58
N GLN A 252 13.75 2.24 -20.76
CA GLN A 252 13.07 3.54 -20.90
C GLN A 252 12.92 4.26 -19.55
N GLN A 253 12.85 3.50 -18.45
CA GLN A 253 12.81 4.04 -17.09
C GLN A 253 14.14 4.71 -16.70
N THR A 254 15.29 4.18 -17.13
CA THR A 254 16.63 4.68 -16.76
C THR A 254 17.32 5.46 -17.88
N HIS A 255 16.58 5.91 -18.89
CA HIS A 255 17.10 6.79 -19.94
C HIS A 255 17.57 8.14 -19.34
N GLU A 256 18.43 8.89 -20.04
CA GLU A 256 18.91 10.22 -19.61
C GLU A 256 17.78 11.16 -19.17
N THR A 257 16.63 11.03 -19.84
CA THR A 257 15.34 11.61 -19.45
C THR A 257 14.36 10.46 -19.20
N PRO A 258 14.13 10.08 -17.92
CA PRO A 258 13.26 8.97 -17.57
C PRO A 258 11.85 9.10 -18.16
N ARG A 259 11.37 8.06 -18.83
CA ARG A 259 10.01 8.06 -19.40
C ARG A 259 9.02 7.51 -18.39
N ILE A 260 8.34 8.38 -17.65
CA ILE A 260 7.36 8.00 -16.63
C ILE A 260 6.26 7.04 -17.14
N GLY A 261 5.91 7.12 -18.43
CA GLY A 261 4.96 6.18 -19.06
C GLY A 261 5.43 4.72 -19.04
N ALA A 262 6.74 4.47 -19.11
CA ALA A 262 7.29 3.12 -18.97
C ALA A 262 7.15 2.59 -17.53
N GLY A 263 7.37 3.46 -16.54
CA GLY A 263 7.09 3.16 -15.13
C GLY A 263 5.62 2.86 -14.89
N LEU A 264 4.72 3.65 -15.48
CA LEU A 264 3.27 3.46 -15.37
C LEU A 264 2.79 2.15 -15.97
N LEU A 265 3.29 1.77 -17.16
CA LEU A 265 2.94 0.49 -17.79
C LEU A 265 3.41 -0.71 -16.98
N GLU A 266 4.64 -0.65 -16.43
CA GLU A 266 5.14 -1.71 -15.55
C GLU A 266 4.33 -1.79 -14.26
N ALA A 267 4.02 -0.65 -13.64
CA ALA A 267 3.18 -0.59 -12.45
C ALA A 267 1.77 -1.15 -12.71
N PHE A 268 1.14 -0.79 -13.83
CA PHE A 268 -0.14 -1.36 -14.26
C PHE A 268 -0.03 -2.87 -14.46
N GLY A 269 1.04 -3.36 -15.08
CA GLY A 269 1.28 -4.78 -15.26
C GLY A 269 1.24 -5.54 -13.94
N TYR A 270 1.98 -5.05 -12.93
CA TYR A 270 1.98 -5.65 -11.59
C TYR A 270 0.63 -5.57 -10.89
N VAL A 271 0.01 -4.38 -10.84
CA VAL A 271 -1.27 -4.17 -10.15
C VAL A 271 -2.37 -4.96 -10.85
N GLY A 272 -2.56 -4.76 -12.16
CA GLY A 272 -3.58 -5.46 -12.95
C GLY A 272 -3.37 -6.97 -12.97
N GLY A 273 -2.13 -7.42 -13.15
CA GLY A 273 -1.79 -8.85 -13.10
C GLY A 273 -2.11 -9.47 -11.74
N SER A 274 -1.78 -8.79 -10.64
CA SER A 274 -2.13 -9.26 -9.29
C SER A 274 -3.64 -9.34 -9.06
N MET A 275 -4.43 -8.42 -9.61
CA MET A 275 -5.90 -8.44 -9.49
C MET A 275 -6.48 -9.64 -10.22
N LEU A 276 -5.99 -9.93 -11.43
CA LEU A 276 -6.39 -11.13 -12.17
C LEU A 276 -6.03 -12.41 -11.43
N VAL A 277 -4.87 -12.44 -10.78
CA VAL A 277 -4.46 -13.56 -9.92
C VAL A 277 -5.43 -13.72 -8.76
N VAL A 278 -5.77 -12.65 -8.04
CA VAL A 278 -6.69 -12.75 -6.89
C VAL A 278 -8.09 -13.18 -7.33
N TRP A 279 -8.60 -12.73 -8.48
CA TRP A 279 -9.96 -13.04 -8.94
C TRP A 279 -10.16 -14.43 -9.53
N VAL A 280 -9.09 -15.16 -9.85
CA VAL A 280 -9.20 -16.54 -10.37
C VAL A 280 -9.26 -17.59 -9.24
N PHE A 281 -9.02 -17.18 -7.99
CA PHE A 281 -9.22 -17.97 -6.78
C PHE A 281 -10.54 -17.61 -6.10
#